data_AF-A0A0U5H4C1-F1
#
_entry.id   AF-A0A0U5H4C1-F1
#
_cell.length_a   1.000
_cell.length_b   1.000
_cell.length_c   1.000
_cell.angle_alpha   90.00
_cell.angle_beta   90.00
_cell.angle_gamma   90.00
#
_symmetry.space_group_name_H-M   'P 1'
#
loop_
_entity.id
_entity.type
_entity.pdbx_description
1 polymer ?
#
loop_
_entity_poly.entity_id
_entity_poly.type
_entity_poly.pdbx_seq_one_letter_code
_entity_poly.pdbx_strand_id
1 'polypeptide(L)' 'MPATCGICADDVPLGHAVHATIHTKTDAGVVDYYVCQPCYEDELAPLFEN' A
#
# COMPACT_ATOMS: atom_id res chain seq x y z
N MET A 1 -4.33 -16.58 1.41
CA MET A 1 -5.35 -15.67 0.84
C MET A 1 -4.59 -14.52 0.18
N PRO A 2 -4.84 -14.21 -1.10
CA PRO A 2 -4.27 -13.02 -1.73
C PRO A 2 -4.99 -11.75 -1.23
N ALA A 3 -4.31 -10.62 -1.31
CA ALA A 3 -4.88 -9.29 -1.14
C ALA A 3 -4.78 -8.50 -2.45
N THR A 4 -5.66 -7.53 -2.65
CA THR A 4 -5.62 -6.68 -3.83
C THR A 4 -4.72 -5.47 -3.57
N CYS A 5 -3.80 -5.20 -4.50
CA CYS A 5 -2.92 -4.04 -4.45
C CYS A 5 -3.74 -2.73 -4.54
N GLY A 6 -3.58 -1.82 -3.59
CA GLY A 6 -4.27 -0.53 -3.57
C GLY A 6 -3.89 0.46 -4.68
N ILE A 7 -2.84 0.16 -5.47
CA ILE A 7 -2.34 1.01 -6.55
C ILE A 7 -2.69 0.44 -7.93
N CYS A 8 -2.27 -0.79 -8.24
CA CYS A 8 -2.48 -1.40 -9.56
C CYS A 8 -3.68 -2.34 -9.66
N ALA A 9 -4.37 -2.63 -8.55
CA ALA A 9 -5.50 -3.56 -8.46
C ALA A 9 -5.18 -5.05 -8.76
N ASP A 10 -3.91 -5.44 -8.87
CA ASP A 10 -3.52 -6.84 -9.01
C ASP A 10 -3.63 -7.61 -7.69
N ASP A 11 -3.86 -8.93 -7.79
CA ASP A 11 -3.81 -9.83 -6.64
C ASP A 11 -2.36 -10.14 -6.25
N VAL A 12 -2.00 -9.81 -5.01
CA VAL A 12 -0.69 -10.07 -4.41
C VAL A 12 -0.80 -11.08 -3.25
N PRO A 13 0.11 -12.06 -3.15
CA PRO A 13 0.19 -12.91 -1.97
C PRO A 13 0.46 -12.05 -0.73
N LEU A 14 -0.33 -12.21 0.34
CA LEU A 14 -0.16 -11.43 1.57
C LEU A 14 1.27 -11.48 2.14
N GLY A 15 1.98 -12.61 2.01
CA GLY A 15 3.37 -12.73 2.47
C GLY A 15 4.37 -11.89 1.68
N HIS A 16 3.99 -11.37 0.51
CA HIS A 16 4.80 -10.52 -0.38
C HIS A 16 4.21 -9.11 -0.53
N ALA A 17 3.16 -8.77 0.22
CA ALA A 17 2.54 -7.47 0.21
C ALA A 17 3.11 -6.58 1.31
N VAL A 18 3.28 -5.29 1.00
CA VAL A 18 3.57 -4.26 1.99
C VAL A 18 2.25 -3.75 2.56
N HIS A 19 2.16 -3.68 3.89
CA HIS A 19 1.01 -3.10 4.57
C HIS A 19 1.24 -1.61 4.78
N ALA A 20 0.47 -0.78 4.08
CA ALA A 20 0.56 0.67 4.11
C ALA A 20 -0.62 1.26 4.89
N THR A 21 -0.31 1.93 6.00
CA THR A 21 -1.29 2.65 6.82
C THR A 21 -1.20 4.14 6.51
N ILE A 22 -2.27 4.70 5.92
CA ILE A 22 -2.31 6.09 5.45
C ILE A 22 -3.31 6.87 6.29
N HIS A 23 -2.85 7.96 6.90
CA HIS A 23 -3.74 8.93 7.55
C HIS A 23 -4.18 9.98 6.53
N THR A 24 -5.40 9.85 6.01
CA THR A 24 -5.90 10.65 4.87
C THR A 24 -6.19 12.11 5.22
N LYS A 25 -6.16 12.47 6.52
CA LYS A 25 -6.57 13.79 7.04
C LYS A 25 -8.00 14.19 6.62
N THR A 26 -8.81 13.23 6.20
CA THR A 26 -10.25 13.36 5.93
C THR A 26 -11.05 12.68 7.04
N ASP A 27 -12.37 12.80 7.00
CA ASP A 27 -13.26 12.12 7.96
C ASP A 27 -13.14 10.59 7.94
N ALA A 28 -12.54 10.01 6.89
CA ALA A 28 -12.23 8.59 6.81
C ALA A 28 -11.10 8.17 7.78
N GLY A 29 -10.31 9.12 8.30
CA GLY A 29 -9.28 8.89 9.30
C GLY A 29 -8.07 8.11 8.76
N VAL A 30 -7.88 6.90 9.29
CA VAL A 30 -6.78 6.00 8.93
C VAL A 30 -7.31 4.91 8.03
N VAL A 31 -6.65 4.69 6.90
CA VAL A 31 -6.99 3.64 5.94
C VAL A 31 -5.79 2.72 5.73
N ASP A 32 -6.03 1.42 5.76
CA ASP A 32 -5.04 0.38 5.54
C ASP A 32 -5.16 -0.20 4.13
N TYR A 33 -4.02 -0.28 3.44
CA TYR A 33 -3.91 -0.88 2.12
C TYR A 33 -2.82 -1.94 2.08
N TYR A 34 -3.03 -2.96 1.26
CA TYR A 34 -1.96 -3.86 0.83
C TYR A 34 -1.42 -3.39 -0.50
N VAL A 35 -0.11 -3.37 -0.66
CA VAL A 35 0.57 -2.88 -1.86
C VAL A 35 1.62 -3.89 -2.29
N CYS A 36 1.71 -4.20 -3.59
CA CYS A 36 2.77 -5.08 -4.09
C CYS A 36 4.14 -4.38 -4.00
N GLN A 37 5.20 -5.17 -3.89
CA GLN A 37 6.55 -4.62 -3.73
C GLN A 37 6.95 -3.60 -4.82
N PRO A 38 6.69 -3.82 -6.13
CA PRO A 38 7.03 -2.83 -7.15
C PRO A 38 6.31 -1.49 -6.93
N CYS A 39 5.00 -1.51 -6.69
CA CYS A 39 4.25 -0.27 -6.42
C CYS A 39 4.68 0.40 -5.10
N TYR A 40 5.13 -0.36 -4.11
CA TYR A 40 5.71 0.23 -2.92
C TYR A 40 7.01 0.97 -3.24
N GLU A 41 7.94 0.33 -3.96
CA GLU A 41 9.24 0.91 -4.32
C GLU A 41 9.10 2.16 -5.20
N ASP A 42 8.15 2.15 -6.16
CA ASP A 42 7.97 3.24 -7.11
C ASP A 42 7.16 4.43 -6.54
N GLU A 43 6.08 4.16 -5.78
CA GLU A 43 5.11 5.19 -5.40
C GLU A 43 5.18 5.60 -3.93
N LEU A 44 5.51 4.67 -3.03
CA LEU A 44 5.45 4.91 -1.58
C LEU A 44 6.82 5.14 -0.96
N ALA A 45 7.82 4.32 -1.28
CA ALA A 45 9.17 4.42 -0.73
C ALA A 45 9.78 5.83 -0.89
N PRO A 46 9.64 6.52 -2.05
CA PRO A 46 10.21 7.85 -2.24
C PRO A 46 9.60 8.92 -1.32
N LEU A 47 8.41 8.69 -0.75
CA LEU A 47 7.78 9.62 0.19
C LEU A 47 8.42 9.62 1.57
N PHE A 48 9.20 8.59 1.90
CA PHE A 48 9.86 8.42 3.20
C PHE A 48 11.35 8.77 3.16
N GLU A 49 11.91 8.97 1.97
CA GLU A 49 13.29 9.38 1.78
C GLU A 49 13.38 10.92 1.90
N ASN A 50 14.03 11.39 2.96
CA ASN A 50 14.33 12.81 3.22
C ASN A 50 15.66 13.22 2.60
#